data_AF-A0A0G0BY15-F1
#
_entry.id   AF-A0A0G0BY15-F1
#
_cell.length_a   1.000
_cell.length_b   1.000
_cell.length_c   1.000
_cell.angle_alpha   90.00
_cell.angle_beta   90.00
_cell.angle_gamma   90.00
#
_symmetry.space_group_name_H-M   'P 1'
#
loop_
_entity.id
_entity.type
_entity.pdbx_description
1 polymer ?
#
loop_
_entity_poly.entity_id
_entity_poly.type
_entity_poly.pdbx_seq_one_letter_code
_entity_poly.pdbx_strand_id
1 'polypeptide(L)'
;MEKSNVNKRNLTKKQELFCKLFATNREYFGNGTQAYAKAYNIDLSQRGKMGIAKASASRLLTYDYISDYINKLIDIGGLNDKRVDKELLFLIEQNANFNVKLGAIKEYNSLRKRIIQREEIKVKSEWNISDYLKELKNKTTDELIKLDQEYAEENMRNNAHR
;
A
#
# COMPACT_ATOMS: atom_id res chain seq x y z
N MET A 1 -4.12 22.93 -4.11
CA MET A 1 -4.43 22.62 -2.70
C MET A 1 -5.94 22.62 -2.55
N GLU A 2 -6.54 21.48 -2.83
CA GLU A 2 -7.98 21.30 -2.67
C GLU A 2 -8.26 21.12 -1.18
N LYS A 3 -8.84 22.15 -0.55
CA LYS A 3 -9.29 22.07 0.83
C LYS A 3 -10.49 21.11 0.83
N SER A 4 -10.25 19.85 1.19
CA SER A 4 -11.34 18.92 1.48
C SER A 4 -12.10 19.45 2.70
N ASN A 5 -13.15 20.19 2.37
CA ASN A 5 -14.16 20.69 3.29
C ASN A 5 -14.99 19.48 3.74
N VAL A 6 -14.36 18.55 4.46
CA VAL A 6 -15.04 17.36 5.01
C VAL A 6 -15.94 17.88 6.10
N ASN A 7 -17.17 18.14 5.67
CA ASN A 7 -18.32 18.48 6.45
C ASN A 7 -18.29 17.74 7.79
N LYS A 8 -18.16 18.49 8.89
CA LYS A 8 -18.49 18.06 10.25
C LYS A 8 -19.95 17.59 10.41
N ARG A 9 -20.70 17.48 9.30
CA ARG A 9 -22.17 17.37 9.25
C ARG A 9 -22.71 15.93 9.28
N ASN A 10 -21.88 14.89 9.14
CA ASN A 10 -22.39 13.52 8.96
C ASN A 10 -21.96 12.48 10.02
N LEU A 11 -21.21 12.85 11.07
CA LEU A 11 -20.87 11.89 12.14
C LEU A 11 -21.87 11.97 13.29
N THR A 12 -22.39 10.82 13.71
CA THR A 12 -23.10 10.69 14.98
C THR A 12 -22.12 10.80 16.15
N LYS A 13 -22.62 11.15 17.35
CA LYS A 13 -21.80 11.23 18.57
C LYS A 13 -21.04 9.92 18.86
N LYS A 14 -21.66 8.77 18.57
CA LYS A 14 -21.02 7.45 18.75
C LYS A 14 -19.91 7.21 17.74
N GLN A 15 -20.09 7.59 16.48
CA GLN A 15 -19.03 7.51 15.47
C GLN A 15 -17.87 8.44 15.78
N GLU A 16 -18.16 9.68 16.23
CA GLU A 16 -17.13 10.61 16.65
C GLU A 16 -16.31 10.05 17.82
N LEU A 17 -16.99 9.47 18.82
CA LEU A 17 -16.32 8.81 19.94
C LEU A 17 -15.49 7.61 19.49
N PHE A 18 -16.02 6.77 18.61
CA PHE A 18 -15.28 5.67 17.99
C PHE A 18 -13.99 6.16 17.33
N CYS A 19 -14.07 7.19 16.48
CA CYS A 19 -12.89 7.73 15.79
C CYS A 19 -11.86 8.28 16.78
N LYS A 20 -12.30 9.02 17.82
CA LYS A 20 -11.40 9.54 18.85
C LYS A 20 -10.68 8.42 19.61
N LEU A 21 -11.41 7.38 20.03
CA LEU A 21 -10.84 6.23 20.71
C LEU A 21 -9.82 5.51 19.82
N PHE A 22 -10.20 5.22 18.57
CA PHE A 22 -9.36 4.52 17.61
C PHE A 22 -8.09 5.29 17.23
N ALA A 23 -8.18 6.62 17.10
CA ALA A 23 -7.11 7.45 16.56
C ALA A 23 -6.20 8.09 17.62
N THR A 24 -6.67 8.27 18.87
CA THR A 24 -5.94 9.11 19.84
C THR A 24 -5.84 8.50 21.24
N ASN A 25 -6.70 7.55 21.60
CA ASN A 25 -6.66 6.96 22.94
C ASN A 25 -5.66 5.81 22.97
N ARG A 26 -4.66 5.88 23.85
CA ARG A 26 -3.59 4.87 23.97
C ARG A 26 -4.08 3.44 24.21
N GLU A 27 -5.18 3.25 24.94
CA GLU A 27 -5.74 1.92 25.24
C GLU A 27 -6.42 1.30 24.02
N TYR A 28 -7.02 2.12 23.15
CA TYR A 28 -7.82 1.69 22.01
C TYR A 28 -7.18 1.98 20.64
N PHE A 29 -5.97 2.56 20.63
CA PHE A 29 -5.30 3.04 19.43
C PHE A 29 -5.11 1.90 18.42
N GLY A 30 -5.64 2.07 17.21
CA GLY A 30 -5.59 1.05 16.15
C GLY A 30 -6.48 -0.19 16.39
N ASN A 31 -7.20 -0.29 17.51
CA ASN A 31 -8.06 -1.44 17.81
C ASN A 31 -9.53 -1.11 17.55
N GLY A 32 -10.00 -1.41 16.34
CA GLY A 32 -11.37 -1.12 15.90
C GLY A 32 -12.45 -1.81 16.75
N THR A 33 -12.24 -3.07 17.11
CA THR A 33 -13.22 -3.85 17.89
C THR A 33 -13.42 -3.26 19.29
N GLN A 34 -12.34 -2.97 20.01
CA GLN A 34 -12.39 -2.41 21.36
C GLN A 34 -12.91 -0.96 21.34
N ALA A 35 -12.44 -0.14 20.39
CA ALA A 35 -12.93 1.23 20.22
C ALA A 35 -14.44 1.27 19.93
N TYR A 36 -14.93 0.37 19.06
CA TYR A 36 -16.35 0.28 18.73
C TYR A 36 -17.16 -0.19 19.93
N ALA A 37 -16.70 -1.23 20.62
CA ALA A 37 -17.38 -1.73 21.81
C ALA A 37 -17.54 -0.64 22.88
N LYS A 38 -16.47 0.11 23.14
CA LYS A 38 -16.49 1.24 24.08
C LYS A 38 -17.41 2.37 23.62
N ALA A 39 -17.36 2.76 22.34
CA ALA A 39 -18.19 3.86 21.81
C ALA A 39 -19.70 3.53 21.77
N TYR A 40 -20.04 2.26 21.61
CA TYR A 40 -21.42 1.78 21.49
C TYR A 40 -21.95 1.09 22.76
N ASN A 41 -21.16 1.08 23.84
CA ASN A 41 -21.48 0.43 25.13
C ASN A 41 -21.81 -1.07 24.97
N ILE A 42 -20.97 -1.78 24.21
CA ILE A 42 -21.09 -3.23 24.01
C ILE A 42 -20.16 -3.94 24.97
N ASP A 43 -20.72 -4.83 25.79
CA ASP A 43 -19.96 -5.74 26.62
C ASP A 43 -19.42 -6.91 25.78
N LEU A 44 -18.10 -6.98 25.64
CA LEU A 44 -17.41 -7.99 24.84
C LEU A 44 -17.35 -9.37 25.50
N SER A 45 -17.61 -9.47 26.81
CA SER A 45 -17.66 -10.75 27.51
C SER A 45 -18.89 -11.58 27.13
N GLN A 46 -19.93 -10.93 26.63
CA GLN A 46 -21.17 -11.58 26.22
C GLN A 46 -20.99 -12.34 24.89
N ARG A 47 -21.54 -13.56 24.85
CA ARG A 47 -21.48 -14.44 23.67
C ARG A 47 -22.00 -13.71 22.43
N GLY A 48 -21.21 -13.73 21.36
CA GLY A 48 -21.56 -13.13 20.05
C GLY A 48 -21.33 -11.62 19.93
N LYS A 49 -21.20 -10.87 21.03
CA LYS A 49 -20.97 -9.41 20.99
C LYS A 49 -19.63 -9.03 20.38
N MET A 50 -18.59 -9.83 20.62
CA MET A 50 -17.28 -9.64 20.00
C MET A 50 -17.34 -9.73 18.47
N GLY A 51 -18.10 -10.69 17.93
CA GLY A 51 -18.29 -10.84 16.48
C GLY A 51 -19.01 -9.63 15.87
N ILE A 52 -20.07 -9.16 16.55
CA ILE A 52 -20.81 -7.96 16.14
C ILE A 52 -19.90 -6.73 16.13
N ALA A 53 -19.19 -6.47 17.24
CA ALA A 53 -18.30 -5.31 17.35
C ALA A 53 -17.21 -5.33 16.27
N LYS A 54 -16.61 -6.49 16.00
CA LYS A 54 -15.59 -6.65 14.95
C LYS A 54 -16.15 -6.34 13.56
N ALA A 55 -17.29 -6.95 13.21
CA ALA A 55 -17.91 -6.75 11.90
C ALA A 55 -18.35 -5.29 11.70
N SER A 56 -18.97 -4.69 12.72
CA SER A 56 -19.41 -3.30 12.68
C SER A 56 -18.26 -2.31 12.63
N ALA A 57 -17.18 -2.54 13.40
CA ALA A 57 -15.98 -1.71 13.34
C ALA A 57 -15.33 -1.76 11.96
N SER A 58 -15.15 -2.97 11.41
CA SER A 58 -14.58 -3.16 10.07
C SER A 58 -15.38 -2.39 9.02
N ARG A 59 -16.71 -2.55 9.03
CA ARG A 59 -17.60 -1.80 8.13
C ARG A 59 -17.53 -0.28 8.34
N LEU A 60 -17.42 0.19 9.58
CA LEU A 60 -17.36 1.62 9.86
C LEU A 60 -16.05 2.24 9.31
N LEU A 61 -14.95 1.49 9.37
CA LEU A 61 -13.65 1.90 8.83
C LEU A 61 -13.58 1.91 7.29
N THR A 62 -14.54 1.30 6.59
CA THR A 62 -14.60 1.39 5.12
C THR A 62 -15.28 2.66 4.62
N TYR A 63 -15.87 3.47 5.50
CA TYR A 63 -16.55 4.70 5.08
C TYR A 63 -15.56 5.86 4.96
N ASP A 64 -15.52 6.51 3.81
CA ASP A 64 -14.57 7.60 3.50
C ASP A 64 -14.61 8.71 4.56
N TYR A 65 -15.79 9.15 4.97
CA TYR A 65 -15.93 10.22 5.97
C TYR A 65 -15.43 9.83 7.38
N ILE A 66 -15.41 8.53 7.70
CA ILE A 66 -14.83 8.02 8.94
C ILE A 66 -13.31 8.01 8.82
N SER A 67 -12.79 7.46 7.73
CA SER A 67 -11.35 7.39 7.43
C SER A 67 -10.72 8.78 7.38
N ASP A 68 -11.38 9.74 6.71
CA ASP A 68 -10.96 11.15 6.65
C ASP A 68 -10.89 11.78 8.04
N TYR A 69 -11.89 11.51 8.89
CA TYR A 69 -11.90 12.06 10.25
C TYR A 69 -10.81 11.43 11.13
N ILE A 70 -10.59 10.11 11.01
CA ILE A 70 -9.50 9.40 11.68
C ILE A 70 -8.14 9.99 11.25
N ASN A 71 -7.92 10.16 9.94
CA ASN A 71 -6.67 10.72 9.41
C ASN A 71 -6.43 12.14 9.95
N LYS A 72 -7.47 12.98 10.03
CA LYS A 72 -7.37 14.31 10.66
C LYS A 72 -6.98 14.23 12.13
N LEU A 73 -7.56 13.30 12.89
CA LEU A 73 -7.23 13.13 14.30
C LEU A 73 -5.78 12.64 14.49
N ILE A 74 -5.32 11.71 13.65
CA ILE A 74 -3.95 11.19 13.65
C ILE A 74 -2.95 12.30 13.29
N ASP A 75 -3.27 13.10 12.26
CA ASP A 75 -2.47 14.26 11.84
C ASP A 75 -2.37 15.30 12.98
N ILE A 76 -3.48 15.65 13.63
CA ILE A 76 -3.49 16.53 14.80
C ILE A 76 -2.68 15.93 15.98
N GLY A 77 -2.76 14.61 16.17
CA GLY A 77 -1.99 13.86 17.16
C GLY A 77 -0.49 13.86 16.91
N GLY A 78 -0.05 14.38 15.76
CA GLY A 78 1.35 14.54 15.40
C GLY A 78 1.92 13.39 14.61
N LEU A 79 1.14 12.36 14.25
CA LEU A 79 1.63 11.33 13.33
C LEU A 79 1.43 11.83 11.90
N ASN A 80 2.31 12.73 11.48
CA ASN A 80 2.29 13.38 10.17
C ASN A 80 3.70 13.69 9.68
N ASP A 81 3.83 13.96 8.37
CA ASP A 81 5.11 14.23 7.71
C ASP A 81 5.88 15.34 8.40
N LYS A 82 5.20 16.43 8.82
CA LYS A 82 5.87 17.56 9.49
C LYS A 82 6.53 17.16 10.81
N ARG A 83 5.93 16.26 11.58
CA ARG A 83 6.55 15.76 12.81
C ARG A 83 7.65 14.77 12.48
N VAL A 84 7.41 13.85 11.55
CA VAL A 84 8.43 12.87 11.11
C VAL A 84 9.69 13.60 10.61
N ASP A 85 9.54 14.65 9.82
CA ASP A 85 10.64 15.48 9.34
C ASP A 85 11.40 16.16 10.48
N LYS A 86 10.70 16.63 11.52
CA LYS A 86 11.34 17.23 12.71
C LYS A 86 12.12 16.19 13.52
N GLU A 87 11.56 15.00 13.71
CA GLU A 87 12.27 13.90 14.38
C GLU A 87 13.47 13.45 13.55
N LEU A 88 13.34 13.39 12.22
CA LEU A 88 14.45 13.08 11.32
C LEU A 88 15.56 14.14 11.42
N LEU A 89 15.20 15.43 11.43
CA LEU A 89 16.15 16.52 11.63
C LEU A 89 16.87 16.39 12.99
N PHE A 90 16.12 16.13 14.06
CA PHE A 90 16.69 15.90 15.40
C PHE A 90 17.68 14.74 15.40
N LEU A 91 17.36 13.62 14.73
CA LEU A 91 18.25 12.47 14.60
C LEU A 91 19.53 12.78 13.81
N ILE A 92 19.47 13.68 12.83
CA ILE A 92 20.63 14.14 12.07
C ILE A 92 21.51 15.07 12.90
N GLU A 93 20.91 15.97 13.69
CA GLU A 93 21.63 16.98 14.47
C GLU A 93 22.30 16.40 15.72
N GLN A 94 21.68 15.40 16.37
CA GLN A 94 22.24 14.80 17.57
C GLN A 94 23.66 14.22 17.35
N ASN A 95 24.45 14.21 18.42
CA ASN A 95 25.79 13.60 18.46
C ASN A 95 25.88 12.49 19.53
N ALA A 96 24.77 11.81 19.83
CA ALA A 96 24.75 10.71 20.80
C ALA A 96 25.11 9.35 20.19
N ASN A 97 24.69 9.08 18.95
CA ASN A 97 24.99 7.83 18.24
C ASN A 97 25.20 8.08 16.74
N PHE A 98 26.44 7.92 16.28
CA PHE A 98 26.80 8.18 14.88
C PHE A 98 26.20 7.18 13.89
N ASN A 99 25.89 5.95 14.31
CA ASN A 99 25.23 4.98 13.43
C ASN A 99 23.78 5.38 13.15
N VAL A 100 23.06 5.84 14.18
CA VAL A 100 21.69 6.37 14.03
C VAL A 100 21.71 7.63 13.17
N LYS A 101 22.64 8.56 13.44
CA LYS A 101 22.85 9.77 12.64
C LYS A 101 23.13 9.46 11.17
N LEU A 102 24.05 8.52 10.90
CA LEU A 102 24.37 8.09 9.55
C LEU A 102 23.15 7.50 8.82
N GLY A 103 22.34 6.69 9.52
CA GLY A 103 21.08 6.17 8.99
C GLY A 103 20.11 7.29 8.61
N ALA A 104 19.89 8.27 9.50
CA ALA A 104 19.02 9.41 9.26
C ALA A 104 19.50 10.27 8.07
N ILE A 105 20.81 10.50 7.94
CA ILE A 105 21.40 11.24 6.80
C ILE A 105 21.18 10.47 5.49
N LYS A 106 21.32 9.14 5.49
CA LYS A 106 21.06 8.31 4.30
C LYS A 106 19.61 8.43 3.86
N GLU A 107 18.67 8.31 4.79
CA GLU A 107 17.24 8.42 4.51
C GLU A 107 16.89 9.81 3.94
N TYR A 108 17.38 10.88 4.56
CA TYR A 108 17.20 12.24 4.04
C TYR A 108 17.74 12.40 2.61
N ASN A 109 18.91 11.86 2.32
CA ASN A 109 19.48 11.92 0.96
C ASN A 109 18.70 11.07 -0.05
N SER A 110 18.12 9.96 0.39
CA SER A 110 17.20 9.13 -0.42
C SER A 110 15.94 9.93 -0.81
N LEU A 111 15.29 10.58 0.17
CA LEU A 111 14.13 11.45 -0.06
C LEU A 111 14.45 12.61 -1.01
N ARG A 112 15.65 13.19 -0.90
CA ARG A 112 16.16 14.24 -1.79
C ARG A 112 16.63 13.72 -3.16
N LYS A 113 16.49 12.42 -3.44
CA LYS A 113 16.92 11.74 -4.68
C LYS A 113 18.40 11.97 -5.01
N ARG A 114 19.25 12.10 -3.99
CA ARG A 114 20.71 12.25 -4.14
C ARG A 114 21.42 10.91 -4.30
N ILE A 115 20.77 9.83 -3.85
CA ILE A 115 21.26 8.46 -3.99
C ILE A 115 20.50 7.82 -5.16
N ILE A 116 21.24 7.37 -6.19
CA ILE A 116 20.68 6.63 -7.32
C ILE A 116 20.87 5.14 -7.04
N GLN A 117 19.79 4.41 -6.81
CA GLN A 117 19.83 2.95 -6.79
C GLN A 117 19.77 2.47 -8.23
N ARG A 118 20.83 1.80 -8.68
CA ARG A 118 20.85 1.10 -9.97
C ARG A 118 20.45 -0.35 -9.71
N GLU A 119 19.32 -0.76 -10.25
CA GLU A 119 18.94 -2.17 -10.28
C GLU A 119 19.42 -2.79 -11.60
N GLU A 120 20.22 -3.85 -11.51
CA GLU A 120 20.58 -4.65 -12.68
C GLU A 120 19.47 -5.68 -12.93
N ILE A 121 18.69 -5.45 -13.99
CA ILE A 121 17.68 -6.41 -14.44
C ILE A 121 18.38 -7.50 -15.24
N LYS A 122 18.60 -8.68 -14.65
CA LYS A 122 19.01 -9.87 -15.39
C LYS A 122 17.78 -10.50 -16.02
N VAL A 123 17.45 -10.08 -17.24
CA VAL A 123 16.43 -10.75 -18.05
C VAL A 123 16.95 -12.15 -18.39
N LYS A 124 16.39 -13.18 -17.73
CA LYS A 124 16.53 -14.55 -18.20
C LYS A 124 15.52 -14.73 -19.34
N SER A 125 15.94 -14.48 -20.58
CA SER A 125 15.14 -14.89 -21.73
C SER A 125 15.18 -16.41 -21.82
N GLU A 126 14.04 -17.08 -21.66
CA GLU A 126 13.88 -18.53 -21.91
C GLU A 126 14.16 -18.89 -23.38
N TRP A 127 14.09 -17.90 -24.26
CA TRP A 127 14.39 -18.03 -25.68
C TRP A 127 15.85 -17.67 -25.97
N ASN A 128 16.66 -18.70 -26.17
CA ASN A 128 17.96 -18.55 -26.79
C ASN A 128 17.78 -18.47 -28.31
N ILE A 129 17.85 -17.25 -28.86
CA ILE A 129 17.74 -16.98 -30.31
C ILE A 129 18.71 -17.87 -31.10
N SER A 130 19.87 -18.22 -30.54
CA SER A 130 20.84 -19.08 -31.19
C SER A 130 20.35 -20.52 -31.39
N ASP A 131 19.51 -21.04 -30.50
CA ASP A 131 19.01 -22.42 -30.59
C ASP A 131 17.88 -22.52 -31.61
N TYR A 132 17.00 -21.51 -31.65
CA TYR A 132 15.96 -21.38 -32.69
C TYR A 132 16.58 -21.27 -34.09
N LEU A 133 17.64 -20.48 -34.26
CA LEU A 133 18.34 -20.35 -35.55
C LEU A 133 19.00 -21.66 -36.00
N LYS A 134 19.46 -22.52 -35.07
CA LYS A 134 19.99 -23.85 -35.41
C LYS A 134 18.87 -24.78 -35.88
N GLU A 135 17.72 -24.74 -35.21
CA GLU A 135 16.57 -25.55 -35.59
C GLU A 135 16.06 -25.18 -37.00
N LEU A 136 15.99 -23.89 -37.32
CA LEU A 136 15.62 -23.42 -38.65
C LEU A 136 16.62 -23.84 -39.74
N LYS A 137 17.92 -23.81 -39.46
CA LYS A 137 18.96 -24.21 -40.42
C LYS A 137 18.92 -25.69 -40.80
N ASN A 138 18.34 -26.53 -39.94
CA ASN A 138 18.25 -27.97 -40.15
C ASN A 138 16.96 -28.38 -40.88
N LYS A 139 16.05 -27.44 -41.16
CA LYS A 139 14.81 -27.69 -41.90
C LYS A 139 15.00 -27.38 -43.38
N THR A 140 14.34 -28.15 -44.22
CA THR A 140 14.28 -27.92 -45.67
C THR A 140 13.35 -26.75 -46.00
N THR A 141 13.49 -26.15 -47.18
CA THR A 141 12.66 -25.02 -47.61
C THR A 141 11.16 -25.32 -47.55
N ASP A 142 10.75 -26.53 -47.90
CA ASP A 142 9.34 -26.95 -47.90
C ASP A 142 8.79 -27.08 -46.47
N GLU A 143 9.61 -27.53 -45.52
CA GLU A 143 9.25 -27.60 -44.10
C GLU A 143 9.13 -26.22 -43.46
N LEU A 144 9.99 -25.28 -43.89
CA LEU A 144 9.93 -23.89 -43.44
C LEU A 144 8.68 -23.17 -43.97
N ILE A 145 8.30 -23.42 -45.23
CA ILE A 145 7.09 -22.84 -45.83
C ILE A 145 5.83 -23.35 -45.11
N LYS A 146 5.78 -24.64 -44.74
CA LYS A 146 4.66 -25.19 -43.94
C LYS A 146 4.60 -24.57 -42.55
N LEU A 147 5.74 -24.42 -41.88
CA LEU A 147 5.82 -23.81 -40.56
C LEU A 147 5.31 -22.36 -40.59
N ASP A 148 5.67 -21.60 -41.62
CA ASP A 148 5.23 -20.21 -41.81
C ASP A 148 3.71 -20.12 -42.05
N GLN A 149 3.15 -21.05 -42.84
CA GLN A 149 1.71 -21.16 -43.07
C GLN A 149 0.95 -21.49 -41.78
N GLU A 150 1.45 -22.43 -40.97
CA GLU A 150 0.85 -22.80 -39.68
C GLU A 150 0.83 -21.61 -38.69
N TYR A 151 1.93 -20.87 -38.58
CA TYR A 151 1.99 -19.66 -37.75
C TYR A 151 1.08 -18.53 -38.26
N ALA A 152 0.98 -18.35 -39.57
CA ALA A 152 0.07 -17.36 -40.15
C ALA A 152 -1.39 -17.69 -39.85
N GLU A 153 -1.78 -18.96 -39.94
CA GLU A 153 -3.13 -19.44 -39.61
C GLU A 153 -3.44 -19.30 -38.11
N GLU A 154 -2.50 -19.66 -37.24
CA GLU A 154 -2.66 -19.54 -35.78
C GLU A 154 -2.79 -18.07 -35.35
N ASN A 155 -2.02 -17.17 -35.95
CA ASN A 155 -2.12 -15.73 -35.70
C ASN A 155 -3.44 -15.13 -36.20
N MET A 156 -3.97 -15.62 -37.33
CA MET A 156 -5.30 -15.21 -37.80
C MET A 156 -6.41 -15.71 -36.86
N ARG A 157 -6.30 -16.93 -36.32
CA ARG A 157 -7.25 -17.46 -35.32
C ARG A 157 -7.20 -16.67 -34.01
N ASN A 158 -6.01 -16.35 -33.52
CA ASN A 158 -5.84 -15.62 -32.26
C ASN A 158 -6.28 -14.15 -32.35
N ASN A 159 -6.21 -13.54 -33.54
CA ASN A 159 -6.71 -12.19 -33.78
C ASN A 159 -8.22 -12.14 -34.12
N ALA A 160 -8.84 -13.24 -34.57
CA ALA A 160 -10.28 -13.31 -34.81
C ALA A 160 -11.12 -13.41 -33.51
N HIS A 161 -10.48 -13.68 -32.37
CA HIS A 161 -11.11 -13.75 -31.05
C HIS A 161 -10.85 -12.51 -30.16
N ARG A 162 -10.32 -11.42 -30.73
CA ARG A 162 -10.21 -10.10 -30.10
C ARG A 162 -11.23 -9.14 -30.69
#